data_AF-A0A8T3KXY8-F1
#
_entry.id   AF-A0A8T3KXY8-F1
#
_cell.length_a   1.000
_cell.length_b   1.000
_cell.length_c   1.000
_cell.angle_alpha   90.00
_cell.angle_beta   90.00
_cell.angle_gamma   90.00
#
_symmetry.space_group_name_H-M   'P 1'
#
loop_
_entity.id
_entity.type
_entity.pdbx_description
1 polymer ?
#
loop_
_entity_poly.entity_id
_entity_poly.type
_entity_poly.pdbx_seq_one_letter_code
_entity_poly.pdbx_strand_id
1 'polypeptide(L)'
;MLPILFGLIAATIFGLFAVMTYGAENIIYYPWVEIVFWTLIATGASVTALGEFNRCLPCRLKEQFKAQWLETLCQKTPCAG
;
A
#
# COMPACT_ATOMS: atom_id res chain seq x y z
N MET A 1 7.99 -2.09 -1.52
CA MET A 1 8.43 -0.74 -1.97
C MET A 1 7.64 -0.19 -3.17
N LEU A 2 7.50 -0.93 -4.29
CA LEU A 2 6.77 -0.45 -5.49
C LEU A 2 5.30 0.02 -5.28
N PRO A 3 4.46 -0.61 -4.42
CA PRO A 3 3.04 -0.26 -4.34
C PRO A 3 2.75 1.02 -3.53
N ILE A 4 3.52 1.31 -2.47
CA ILE A 4 3.45 2.60 -1.76
C ILE A 4 3.75 3.75 -2.72
N LEU A 5 4.79 3.59 -3.55
CA LEU A 5 5.18 4.62 -4.52
C LEU A 5 4.01 4.93 -5.47
N PHE A 6 3.32 3.88 -5.95
CA PHE A 6 2.15 4.04 -6.82
C PHE A 6 0.99 4.76 -6.13
N GLY A 7 0.67 4.38 -4.89
CA GLY A 7 -0.37 5.06 -4.11
C GLY A 7 -0.05 6.53 -3.84
N LEU A 8 1.21 6.84 -3.53
CA LEU A 8 1.68 8.21 -3.31
C LEU A 8 1.62 9.05 -4.59
N ILE A 9 2.03 8.49 -5.73
CA ILE A 9 1.98 9.14 -7.04
C ILE A 9 0.53 9.42 -7.45
N ALA A 10 -0.36 8.45 -7.27
CA ALA A 10 -1.78 8.63 -7.56
C ALA A 10 -2.42 9.72 -6.67
N ALA A 11 -2.08 9.73 -5.37
CA ALA A 11 -2.56 10.75 -4.44
C ALA A 11 -2.03 12.16 -4.81
N THR A 12 -0.76 12.28 -5.19
CA THR A 12 -0.19 13.57 -5.62
C THR A 12 -0.81 14.09 -6.91
N ILE A 13 -1.00 13.22 -7.92
CA ILE A 13 -1.69 13.58 -9.17
C ILE A 13 -3.12 14.04 -8.85
N PHE A 14 -3.86 13.26 -8.05
CA PHE A 14 -5.23 13.61 -7.66
C PHE A 14 -5.30 14.95 -6.93
N GLY A 15 -4.39 15.19 -5.97
CA GLY A 15 -4.30 16.46 -5.26
C GLY A 15 -4.01 17.65 -6.20
N LEU A 16 -3.11 17.48 -7.15
CA LEU A 16 -2.80 18.49 -8.18
C LEU A 16 -4.02 18.83 -9.04
N PHE A 17 -4.76 17.82 -9.50
CA PHE A 17 -5.99 18.03 -10.24
C PHE A 17 -7.06 18.70 -9.39
N ALA A 18 -7.23 18.29 -8.13
CA ALA A 18 -8.19 18.91 -7.23
C ALA A 18 -7.89 20.41 -7.02
N VAL A 19 -6.61 20.76 -6.84
CA VAL A 19 -6.18 22.16 -6.70
C VAL A 19 -6.43 22.94 -8.00
N MET A 20 -6.15 22.36 -9.16
CA MET A 20 -6.45 23.02 -10.44
C MET A 20 -7.94 23.21 -10.71
N THR A 21 -8.78 22.26 -10.29
CA THR A 21 -10.21 22.26 -10.62
C THR A 21 -11.01 23.15 -9.68
N TYR A 22 -10.70 23.08 -8.38
CA TYR A 22 -11.45 23.79 -7.35
C TYR A 22 -10.72 25.04 -6.85
N GLY A 23 -9.40 25.13 -7.01
CA GLY A 23 -8.57 26.13 -6.35
C GLY A 23 -8.18 25.67 -4.94
N ALA A 24 -6.97 26.04 -4.49
CA ALA A 24 -6.46 25.65 -3.17
C ALA A 24 -7.38 26.10 -2.01
N GLU A 25 -8.03 27.25 -2.20
CA GLU A 25 -8.91 27.89 -1.23
C GLU A 25 -10.33 27.31 -1.21
N ASN A 26 -10.81 26.69 -2.29
CA ASN A 26 -12.12 26.02 -2.27
C ASN A 26 -12.07 24.54 -1.90
N ILE A 27 -10.89 23.90 -1.88
CA ILE A 27 -10.75 22.49 -1.47
C ILE A 27 -11.36 22.23 -0.08
N ILE A 28 -11.29 23.22 0.81
CA ILE A 28 -11.81 23.13 2.19
C ILE A 28 -13.35 22.96 2.20
N TYR A 29 -14.05 23.46 1.18
CA TYR A 29 -15.50 23.28 1.04
C TYR A 29 -15.90 21.91 0.49
N TYR A 30 -14.93 21.11 0.03
CA TYR A 30 -15.14 19.80 -0.57
C TYR A 30 -14.46 18.70 0.26
N PRO A 31 -15.04 18.30 1.41
CA PRO A 31 -14.46 17.28 2.29
C PRO A 31 -14.28 15.92 1.59
N TRP A 32 -15.03 15.66 0.51
CA TRP A 32 -14.87 14.45 -0.30
C TRP A 32 -13.48 14.38 -0.97
N VAL A 33 -12.86 15.51 -1.31
CA VAL A 33 -11.51 15.55 -1.90
C VAL A 33 -10.49 15.01 -0.91
N GLU A 34 -10.61 15.42 0.36
CA GLU A 34 -9.74 14.95 1.43
C GLU A 34 -9.90 13.45 1.68
N ILE A 35 -11.15 12.96 1.68
CA ILE A 35 -11.45 11.52 1.80
C ILE A 35 -10.81 10.73 0.66
N VAL A 36 -10.94 11.19 -0.59
CA VAL A 36 -10.35 10.48 -1.74
C VAL A 36 -8.82 10.50 -1.67
N PHE A 37 -8.22 11.62 -1.28
CA PHE A 37 -6.77 11.73 -1.11
C PHE A 37 -6.23 10.73 -0.05
N TRP A 38 -6.86 10.68 1.12
CA TRP A 38 -6.46 9.75 2.18
C TRP A 38 -6.72 8.29 1.82
N THR A 39 -7.81 7.98 1.12
CA THR A 39 -8.10 6.60 0.70
C THR A 39 -7.09 6.09 -0.32
N LEU A 40 -6.62 6.93 -1.25
CA LEU A 40 -5.54 6.59 -2.18
C LEU A 40 -4.23 6.23 -1.45
N ILE A 41 -3.84 7.03 -0.47
CA ILE A 41 -2.66 6.78 0.36
C ILE A 41 -2.86 5.49 1.18
N ALA A 42 -3.99 5.36 1.87
CA ALA A 42 -4.32 4.20 2.68
C ALA A 42 -4.35 2.91 1.86
N THR A 43 -4.82 2.97 0.62
CA THR A 43 -4.83 1.83 -0.30
C THR A 43 -3.41 1.41 -0.67
N GLY A 44 -2.55 2.35 -1.06
CA GLY A 44 -1.13 2.06 -1.37
C GLY A 44 -0.37 1.49 -0.16
N ALA A 45 -0.64 2.02 1.03
CA ALA A 45 -0.10 1.51 2.29
C ALA A 45 -0.62 0.10 2.60
N SER A 46 -1.92 -0.15 2.46
CA SER A 46 -2.55 -1.45 2.73
C SER A 46 -2.05 -2.53 1.77
N VAL A 47 -1.93 -2.22 0.48
CA VAL A 47 -1.38 -3.15 -0.51
C VAL A 47 0.07 -3.49 -0.20
N THR A 48 0.86 -2.51 0.26
CA THR A 48 2.25 -2.78 0.63
C THR A 48 2.34 -3.59 1.91
N ALA A 49 1.54 -3.27 2.93
CA ALA A 49 1.45 -4.06 4.15
C ALA A 49 1.05 -5.50 3.83
N LEU A 50 0.00 -5.72 3.04
CA LEU A 50 -0.41 -7.06 2.60
C LEU A 50 0.67 -7.78 1.79
N GLY A 51 1.42 -7.07 0.96
CA GLY A 51 2.57 -7.64 0.24
C GLY A 51 3.71 -8.08 1.18
N GLU A 52 4.00 -7.27 2.20
CA GLU A 52 4.99 -7.57 3.25
C GLU A 52 4.54 -8.76 4.10
N PHE A 53 3.28 -8.73 4.56
CA PHE A 53 2.65 -9.81 5.33
C PHE A 53 2.64 -11.10 4.52
N ASN A 54 2.21 -11.09 3.25
CA ASN A 54 2.16 -12.30 2.44
C ASN A 54 3.56 -12.85 2.09
N ARG A 55 4.60 -12.00 2.09
CA ARG A 55 6.00 -12.45 1.93
C ARG A 55 6.58 -13.07 3.20
N CYS A 56 6.23 -12.57 4.38
CA CYS A 56 6.81 -13.04 5.64
C CYS A 56 5.93 -14.01 6.46
N LEU A 57 4.60 -14.07 6.23
CA LEU A 57 3.70 -15.08 6.79
C LEU A 57 4.14 -16.53 6.48
N PRO A 58 4.49 -16.90 5.23
CA PRO A 58 4.82 -18.29 4.94
C PRO A 58 6.07 -18.75 5.68
N CYS A 59 7.06 -17.87 5.90
CA CYS A 59 8.25 -18.22 6.68
C CYS A 59 7.98 -18.26 8.19
N ARG A 60 7.05 -17.45 8.73
CA ARG A 60 6.61 -17.55 10.14
C ARG A 60 5.72 -18.76 10.41
N LEU A 61 4.82 -19.11 9.49
CA LEU A 61 4.04 -20.36 9.57
C LEU A 61 4.93 -21.60 9.48
N LYS A 62 6.07 -21.53 8.78
CA LYS A 62 7.06 -22.62 8.77
C LYS A 62 7.57 -22.95 10.18
N GLU A 63 7.90 -21.95 11.00
CA GLU A 63 8.32 -22.16 12.40
C GLU A 63 7.22 -22.83 13.22
N GLN A 64 5.95 -22.51 12.96
CA GLN A 64 4.82 -23.02 13.73
C GLN A 64 4.32 -24.41 13.28
N PHE A 65 4.35 -24.74 11.98
CA PHE A 65 3.68 -25.93 11.44
C PHE A 65 4.60 -26.99 10.78
N LYS A 66 5.91 -26.75 10.65
CA LYS A 66 6.90 -27.71 10.06
C LYS A 66 6.37 -28.44 8.80
N ALA A 67 5.64 -27.73 7.93
CA ALA A 67 5.09 -28.32 6.71
C ALA A 67 6.12 -28.25 5.57
N GLN A 68 6.51 -29.41 5.05
CA GLN A 68 7.58 -29.57 4.06
C GLN A 68 7.30 -28.87 2.71
N TRP A 69 6.03 -28.63 2.36
CA TRP A 69 5.68 -27.88 1.14
C TRP A 69 5.97 -26.36 1.24
N LEU A 70 6.01 -25.81 2.46
CA LEU A 70 6.31 -24.38 2.67
C LEU A 70 7.80 -24.04 2.46
N GLU A 71 8.69 -25.05 2.41
CA GLU A 71 10.12 -24.83 2.22
C GLU A 71 10.45 -24.21 0.86
N THR A 72 9.77 -24.67 -0.19
CA THR A 72 9.98 -24.18 -1.56
C THR A 72 9.46 -22.74 -1.74
N LEU A 73 8.44 -22.34 -0.97
CA LEU A 73 7.88 -20.99 -1.03
C LEU A 73 8.75 -19.99 -0.27
N CYS A 74 9.26 -20.35 0.91
CA CYS A 74 10.12 -19.48 1.71
C CYS A 74 11.49 -19.23 1.06
N GLN A 75 12.06 -20.21 0.32
CA GLN A 75 13.29 -19.99 -0.45
C GLN A 75 13.15 -19.01 -1.63
N LYS A 76 11.94 -18.85 -2.18
CA LYS A 76 11.69 -18.06 -3.40
C LYS A 76 11.37 -16.59 -3.13
N THR A 77 10.99 -16.25 -1.89
CA THR A 77 10.71 -14.87 -1.46
C THR A 77 11.39 -14.60 -0.12
N PRO A 78 12.70 -14.31 -0.11
CA PRO A 78 13.37 -13.87 1.12
C PRO A 78 12.71 -12.56 1.59
N CYS A 79 12.37 -12.49 2.87
CA CYS A 79 12.03 -11.23 3.53
C CYS A 79 13.24 -10.30 3.36
N ALA A 80 13.07 -9.18 2.66
CA ALA A 80 14.10 -8.15 2.63
C ALA A 80 14.14 -7.54 4.04
N GLY A 81 15.23 -7.81 4.76
CA GLY A 81 15.53 -7.14 6.02
C GLY A 81 15.83 -5.66 5.82
#